data_AF-A0A1J5EZL8-F1
#
_entry.id   AF-A0A1J5EZL8-F1
#
_cell.length_a   1.000
_cell.length_b   1.000
_cell.length_c   1.000
_cell.angle_alpha   90.00
_cell.angle_beta   90.00
_cell.angle_gamma   90.00
#
_symmetry.space_group_name_H-M   'P 1'
#
loop_
_entity.id
_entity.type
_entity.pdbx_description
1 polymer ?
#
loop_
_entity_poly.entity_id
_entity_poly.type
_entity_poly.pdbx_seq_one_letter_code
_entity_poly.pdbx_strand_id
1 'polypeptide(L)'
;MYEDAKNTASSLSLSLGTANGDISVMSSMINANFDSGHYLHIALVDVENKLLYERKNESNLRQIPQWFVDNVRLSAPIAHANVSSEWNQFGMLSVQSDVAYAYRSLYIILINLLISFSIITVVALGILYAVLVVLLKPLRKAQTQAAAVLRNKFIIQDNIPYIKEFKDVVLGMNSMVHKAKAMFEKGNEELKKHKELEYIDPETKLKNRKYLILIMRLLRLSLVRQIHIWNFPKK
;
A
#
# COMPACT_ATOMS: atom_id res chain seq x y z
N MET A 1 -31.73 -3.76 -18.66
CA MET A 1 -31.45 -3.48 -20.09
C MET A 1 -32.28 -4.37 -21.00
N TYR A 2 -32.02 -5.68 -21.12
CA TYR A 2 -32.84 -6.54 -21.98
C TYR A 2 -34.30 -6.60 -21.54
N GLU A 3 -34.55 -6.84 -20.24
CA GLU A 3 -35.92 -6.86 -19.70
C GLU A 3 -36.62 -5.51 -19.89
N ASP A 4 -35.92 -4.39 -19.74
CA ASP A 4 -36.49 -3.06 -20.00
C ASP A 4 -36.88 -2.90 -21.47
N ALA A 5 -35.98 -3.25 -22.40
CA ALA A 5 -36.27 -3.24 -23.83
C ALA A 5 -37.45 -4.16 -24.20
N LYS A 6 -37.52 -5.35 -23.59
CA LYS A 6 -38.58 -6.35 -23.81
C LYS A 6 -39.93 -5.89 -23.26
N ASN A 7 -39.96 -5.32 -22.07
CA ASN A 7 -41.18 -4.77 -21.47
C ASN A 7 -41.68 -3.57 -22.27
N THR A 8 -40.79 -2.71 -22.73
CA THR A 8 -41.14 -1.59 -23.62
C THR A 8 -41.63 -2.09 -24.96
N ALA A 9 -40.93 -3.03 -25.62
CA ALA A 9 -41.38 -3.60 -26.88
C ALA A 9 -42.79 -4.19 -26.73
N SER A 10 -43.03 -4.95 -25.68
CA SER A 10 -44.34 -5.58 -25.41
C SER A 10 -45.44 -4.54 -25.16
N SER A 11 -45.22 -3.59 -24.25
CA SER A 11 -46.23 -2.58 -23.91
C SER A 11 -46.50 -1.58 -25.06
N LEU A 12 -45.45 -1.13 -25.74
CA LEU A 12 -45.55 -0.22 -26.88
C LEU A 12 -46.21 -0.92 -28.06
N SER A 13 -45.90 -2.19 -28.33
CA SER A 13 -46.55 -2.94 -29.41
C SER A 13 -48.06 -3.03 -29.26
N LEU A 14 -48.54 -3.22 -28.02
CA LEU A 14 -49.97 -3.22 -27.71
C LEU A 14 -50.61 -1.84 -27.93
N SER A 15 -49.91 -0.77 -27.52
CA SER A 15 -50.39 0.61 -27.74
C SER A 15 -50.43 0.97 -29.23
N LEU A 16 -49.43 0.57 -30.01
CA LEU A 16 -49.41 0.77 -31.45
C LEU A 16 -50.56 0.05 -32.16
N GLY A 17 -50.99 -1.12 -31.65
CA GLY A 17 -52.17 -1.82 -32.17
C GLY A 17 -53.46 -0.99 -32.19
N THR A 18 -53.59 0.00 -31.29
CA THR A 18 -54.75 0.90 -31.22
C THR A 18 -54.79 1.95 -32.34
N ALA A 19 -53.67 2.18 -33.02
CA ALA A 19 -53.57 3.16 -34.11
C ALA A 19 -54.14 2.66 -35.44
N ASN A 20 -54.60 1.39 -35.52
CA ASN A 20 -55.24 0.80 -36.71
C ASN A 20 -54.46 1.01 -38.03
N GLY A 21 -53.12 1.01 -37.96
CA GLY A 21 -52.25 1.18 -39.11
C GLY A 21 -51.93 2.63 -39.51
N ASP A 22 -52.40 3.64 -38.76
CA ASP A 22 -52.01 5.03 -38.99
C ASP A 22 -50.56 5.28 -38.53
N ILE A 23 -49.67 5.38 -39.51
CA ILE A 23 -48.22 5.58 -39.31
C ILE A 23 -47.93 6.92 -38.59
N SER A 24 -48.75 7.96 -38.77
CA SER A 24 -48.54 9.26 -38.12
C SER A 24 -48.84 9.19 -36.62
N VAL A 25 -49.88 8.44 -36.25
CA VAL A 25 -50.21 8.16 -34.83
C VAL A 25 -49.15 7.26 -34.20
N MET A 26 -48.75 6.18 -34.91
CA MET A 26 -47.72 5.25 -34.44
C MET A 26 -46.36 5.92 -34.24
N SER A 27 -45.92 6.74 -35.18
CA SER A 27 -44.65 7.49 -35.07
C SER A 27 -44.67 8.47 -33.89
N SER A 28 -45.81 9.11 -33.62
CA SER A 28 -45.99 9.98 -32.45
C SER A 28 -45.89 9.20 -31.13
N MET A 29 -46.50 8.01 -31.06
CA MET A 29 -46.38 7.12 -29.89
C MET A 29 -44.95 6.63 -29.68
N ILE A 30 -44.26 6.23 -30.76
CA ILE A 30 -42.85 5.84 -30.73
C ILE A 30 -42.01 7.02 -30.24
N ASN A 31 -42.28 8.23 -30.72
CA ASN A 31 -41.54 9.42 -30.30
C ASN A 31 -41.70 9.71 -28.82
N ALA A 32 -42.93 9.73 -28.32
CA ALA A 32 -43.21 9.97 -26.91
C ALA A 32 -42.52 8.93 -26.01
N ASN A 33 -42.56 7.65 -26.39
CA ASN A 33 -41.89 6.60 -25.63
C ASN A 33 -40.36 6.74 -25.67
N PHE A 34 -39.81 7.03 -26.86
CA PHE A 34 -38.38 7.25 -27.06
C PHE A 34 -37.85 8.42 -26.22
N ASP A 35 -38.57 9.54 -26.18
CA ASP A 35 -38.18 10.73 -25.42
C ASP A 35 -38.26 10.53 -23.90
N SER A 36 -39.16 9.64 -23.45
CA SER A 36 -39.33 9.33 -22.03
C SER A 36 -38.34 8.31 -21.47
N GLY A 37 -37.62 7.58 -22.34
CA GLY A 37 -36.77 6.46 -21.94
C GLY A 37 -35.32 6.56 -22.43
N HIS A 38 -34.51 5.56 -22.06
CA HIS A 38 -33.11 5.46 -22.43
C HIS A 38 -32.91 4.44 -23.55
N TYR A 39 -33.29 4.81 -24.77
CA TYR A 39 -33.20 3.95 -25.94
C TYR A 39 -32.15 4.45 -26.93
N LEU A 40 -31.41 3.50 -27.49
CA LEU A 40 -30.51 3.75 -28.60
C LEU A 40 -31.27 3.73 -29.93
N HIS A 41 -32.23 2.81 -30.05
CA HIS A 41 -32.93 2.57 -31.30
C HIS A 41 -34.33 1.98 -31.05
N ILE A 42 -35.34 2.54 -31.72
CA ILE A 42 -36.67 1.94 -31.84
C ILE A 42 -37.05 1.95 -33.33
N ALA A 43 -37.40 0.79 -33.88
CA ALA A 43 -37.80 0.64 -35.28
C ALA A 43 -39.07 -0.18 -35.43
N LEU A 44 -39.92 0.24 -36.35
CA LEU A 44 -41.13 -0.47 -36.77
C LEU A 44 -40.96 -0.92 -38.21
N VAL A 45 -41.08 -2.22 -38.45
CA VAL A 45 -41.10 -2.82 -39.79
C VAL A 45 -42.45 -3.46 -40.04
N ASP A 46 -42.88 -3.51 -41.31
CA ASP A 46 -44.10 -4.23 -41.70
C ASP A 46 -43.89 -5.75 -41.80
N VAL A 47 -44.94 -6.48 -42.19
CA VAL A 47 -44.92 -7.94 -42.40
C VAL A 47 -44.02 -8.39 -43.55
N GLU A 48 -43.69 -7.50 -44.49
CA GLU A 48 -42.73 -7.72 -45.58
C GLU A 48 -41.30 -7.29 -45.18
N ASN A 49 -41.10 -6.95 -43.90
CA ASN A 49 -39.85 -6.48 -43.32
C ASN A 49 -39.35 -5.14 -43.92
N LYS A 50 -40.25 -4.34 -44.47
CA LYS A 50 -39.96 -2.97 -44.92
C LYS A 50 -40.07 -2.00 -43.75
N LEU A 51 -39.07 -1.13 -43.63
CA LEU A 51 -39.02 -0.12 -42.58
C LEU A 51 -40.15 0.90 -42.75
N LEU A 52 -41.01 1.01 -41.74
CA LEU A 52 -42.10 1.99 -41.70
C LEU A 52 -41.69 3.25 -40.94
N TYR A 53 -40.98 3.09 -39.82
CA TYR A 53 -40.50 4.20 -39.01
C TYR A 53 -39.30 3.78 -38.18
N GLU A 54 -38.31 4.67 -38.05
CA GLU A 54 -37.17 4.48 -37.15
C GLU A 54 -36.89 5.74 -36.34
N ARG A 55 -36.42 5.53 -35.12
CA ARG A 55 -35.78 6.57 -34.32
C ARG A 55 -34.52 6.01 -33.71
N LYS A 56 -33.40 6.71 -33.92
CA LYS A 56 -32.09 6.36 -33.35
C LYS A 56 -31.50 7.53 -32.58
N ASN A 57 -30.66 7.23 -31.61
CA ASN A 57 -29.79 8.18 -30.94
C ASN A 57 -28.34 7.73 -31.07
N GLU A 58 -27.40 8.65 -30.85
CA GLU A 58 -25.98 8.31 -30.73
C GLU A 58 -25.65 8.10 -29.25
N SER A 59 -25.06 6.95 -28.91
CA SER A 59 -24.64 6.69 -27.54
C SER A 59 -23.51 7.65 -27.16
N ASN A 60 -23.78 8.60 -26.26
CA ASN A 60 -22.81 9.61 -25.86
C ASN A 60 -21.91 9.09 -24.74
N LEU A 61 -20.79 8.46 -25.11
CA LEU A 61 -19.79 7.91 -24.18
C LEU A 61 -18.70 8.92 -23.78
N ARG A 62 -18.85 10.21 -24.07
CA ARG A 62 -17.78 11.23 -23.91
C ARG A 62 -17.16 11.34 -22.50
N GLN A 63 -17.88 10.92 -21.47
CA GLN A 63 -17.39 10.99 -20.08
C GLN A 63 -16.58 9.76 -19.65
N ILE A 64 -16.39 8.78 -20.53
CA ILE A 64 -15.81 7.48 -20.20
C ILE A 64 -14.57 7.26 -21.07
N PRO A 65 -13.41 6.91 -20.48
CA PRO A 65 -12.21 6.65 -21.25
C PRO A 65 -12.39 5.50 -22.24
N GLN A 66 -11.87 5.67 -23.46
CA GLN A 66 -12.01 4.69 -24.53
C GLN A 66 -11.44 3.30 -24.15
N TRP A 67 -10.31 3.27 -23.44
CA TRP A 67 -9.71 2.01 -22.99
C TRP A 67 -10.69 1.18 -22.14
N PHE A 68 -11.57 1.81 -21.34
CA PHE A 68 -12.51 1.09 -20.51
C PHE A 68 -13.63 0.46 -21.35
N VAL A 69 -14.13 1.22 -22.33
CA VAL A 69 -15.15 0.76 -23.28
C VAL A 69 -14.62 -0.44 -24.08
N ASP A 70 -13.39 -0.36 -24.58
CA ASP A 70 -12.76 -1.39 -25.41
C ASP A 70 -12.52 -2.72 -24.65
N ASN A 71 -12.34 -2.64 -23.33
CA ASN A 71 -12.11 -3.80 -22.46
C ASN A 71 -13.40 -4.49 -22.03
N VAL A 72 -14.45 -3.73 -21.69
CA VAL A 72 -15.70 -4.32 -21.17
C VAL A 72 -16.61 -4.82 -22.30
N ARG A 73 -16.68 -4.10 -23.42
CA ARG A 73 -17.49 -4.47 -24.61
C ARG A 73 -18.94 -4.87 -24.29
N LEU A 74 -19.67 -3.96 -23.65
CA LEU A 74 -21.13 -4.10 -23.48
C LEU A 74 -21.82 -3.94 -24.84
N SER A 75 -22.69 -4.89 -25.15
CA SER A 75 -23.64 -4.80 -26.27
C SER A 75 -25.06 -4.77 -25.70
N ALA A 76 -25.88 -3.83 -26.16
CA ALA A 76 -27.30 -3.81 -25.81
C ALA A 76 -28.05 -4.80 -26.71
N PRO A 77 -28.70 -5.83 -26.13
CA PRO A 77 -29.56 -6.72 -26.90
C PRO A 77 -30.80 -5.97 -27.41
N ILE A 78 -31.25 -6.37 -28.59
CA ILE A 78 -32.48 -5.86 -29.21
C ILE A 78 -33.63 -6.76 -28.76
N ALA A 79 -34.72 -6.16 -28.30
CA ALA A 79 -35.96 -6.86 -27.99
C ALA A 79 -36.98 -6.64 -29.10
N HIS A 80 -37.78 -7.66 -29.40
CA HIS A 80 -38.78 -7.63 -30.46
C HIS A 80 -40.18 -7.89 -29.90
N ALA A 81 -41.19 -7.27 -30.51
CA ALA A 81 -42.60 -7.54 -30.23
C ALA A 81 -43.45 -7.34 -31.49
N ASN A 82 -44.43 -8.21 -31.70
CA ASN A 82 -45.33 -8.11 -32.85
C ASN A 82 -46.38 -7.02 -32.60
N VAL A 83 -46.62 -6.19 -33.61
CA VAL A 83 -47.69 -5.19 -33.61
C VAL A 83 -48.86 -5.73 -34.40
N SER A 84 -50.01 -5.88 -33.75
CA SER A 84 -51.25 -6.37 -34.35
C SER A 84 -52.42 -5.47 -33.96
N SER A 85 -53.37 -5.28 -34.87
CA SER A 85 -54.66 -4.66 -34.58
C SER A 85 -55.74 -5.73 -34.75
N GLU A 86 -56.51 -6.00 -33.69
CA GLU A 86 -57.49 -7.08 -33.59
C GLU A 86 -56.92 -8.46 -33.99
N TRP A 87 -57.05 -8.82 -35.27
CA TRP A 87 -56.61 -10.09 -35.88
C TRP A 87 -55.61 -9.93 -37.01
N ASN A 88 -55.27 -8.69 -37.39
CA ASN A 88 -54.35 -8.42 -38.48
C ASN A 88 -52.97 -8.03 -37.95
N GLN A 89 -51.95 -8.79 -38.35
CA GLN A 89 -50.56 -8.47 -38.01
C GLN A 89 -50.10 -7.31 -38.88
N PHE A 90 -49.73 -6.20 -38.24
CA PHE A 90 -49.26 -5.00 -38.93
C PHE A 90 -47.75 -5.05 -39.17
N GLY A 91 -47.00 -5.60 -38.21
CA GLY A 91 -45.55 -5.63 -38.31
C GLY A 91 -44.83 -6.06 -37.04
N MET A 92 -43.56 -5.71 -36.93
CA MET A 92 -42.69 -6.00 -35.78
C MET A 92 -41.99 -4.74 -35.29
N LEU A 93 -42.09 -4.52 -33.98
CA LEU A 93 -41.39 -3.47 -33.25
C LEU A 93 -40.07 -4.03 -32.72
N SER A 94 -38.98 -3.29 -32.91
CA SER A 94 -37.66 -3.59 -32.37
C SER A 94 -37.23 -2.46 -31.45
N VAL A 95 -36.81 -2.78 -30.22
CA VAL A 95 -36.39 -1.82 -29.19
C VAL A 95 -35.00 -2.19 -28.68
N GLN A 96 -34.09 -1.21 -28.66
CA GLN A 96 -32.73 -1.35 -28.13
C GLN A 96 -32.46 -0.27 -27.09
N SER A 97 -32.08 -0.68 -25.88
CA SER A 97 -31.69 0.24 -24.79
C SER A 97 -30.32 0.88 -25.04
N ASP A 98 -30.10 2.09 -24.51
CA ASP A 98 -28.81 2.77 -24.56
C ASP A 98 -27.83 2.22 -23.50
N VAL A 99 -26.63 1.82 -23.94
CA VAL A 99 -25.53 1.32 -23.08
C VAL A 99 -24.79 2.41 -22.33
N ALA A 100 -24.94 3.69 -22.70
CA ALA A 100 -24.19 4.80 -22.10
C ALA A 100 -24.36 4.86 -20.58
N TYR A 101 -25.59 4.66 -20.09
CA TYR A 101 -25.89 4.64 -18.66
C TYR A 101 -25.18 3.49 -17.92
N ALA A 102 -25.17 2.30 -18.53
CA ALA A 102 -24.52 1.12 -17.94
C ALA A 102 -23.00 1.31 -17.86
N TYR A 103 -22.37 1.81 -18.93
CA TYR A 103 -20.95 2.12 -18.91
C TYR A 103 -20.60 3.18 -17.85
N ARG A 104 -21.39 4.25 -17.74
CA ARG A 104 -21.14 5.32 -16.76
C ARG A 104 -21.22 4.81 -15.34
N SER A 105 -22.26 4.02 -15.05
CA SER A 105 -22.46 3.43 -13.73
C SER A 105 -21.32 2.48 -13.37
N LEU A 106 -20.92 1.60 -14.30
CA LEU A 106 -19.84 0.65 -14.08
C LEU A 106 -18.49 1.36 -13.86
N TYR A 107 -18.22 2.41 -14.63
CA TYR A 107 -17.01 3.21 -14.48
C TYR A 107 -16.95 3.93 -13.13
N ILE A 108 -18.07 4.53 -12.68
CA ILE A 108 -18.14 5.17 -11.35
C ILE A 108 -17.91 4.14 -10.24
N ILE A 109 -18.52 2.95 -10.34
CA ILE A 109 -18.32 1.87 -9.37
C ILE A 109 -16.84 1.45 -9.32
N LEU A 110 -16.20 1.28 -10.48
CA LEU A 110 -14.77 0.94 -10.57
C LEU A 110 -13.90 2.00 -9.88
N ILE A 111 -14.11 3.28 -10.19
CA ILE A 111 -13.33 4.37 -9.60
C ILE A 111 -13.54 4.44 -8.08
N ASN A 112 -14.77 4.33 -7.60
CA ASN A 112 -15.07 4.32 -6.17
C ASN A 112 -14.41 3.14 -5.45
N LEU A 113 -14.37 1.96 -6.08
CA LEU A 113 -13.72 0.79 -5.54
C LEU A 113 -12.20 0.98 -5.47
N LEU A 114 -11.59 1.51 -6.54
CA LEU A 114 -10.16 1.83 -6.57
C LEU A 114 -9.76 2.84 -5.50
N ILE A 115 -10.54 3.91 -5.33
CA ILE A 115 -10.30 4.92 -4.28
C ILE A 115 -10.39 4.28 -2.90
N SER A 116 -11.46 3.54 -2.62
CA SER A 116 -11.66 2.88 -1.33
C SER A 116 -10.55 1.88 -1.02
N PHE A 117 -10.18 1.06 -2.00
CA PHE A 117 -9.10 0.09 -1.88
C PHE A 117 -7.74 0.77 -1.66
N SER A 118 -7.47 1.87 -2.36
CA SER A 118 -6.25 2.66 -2.17
C SER A 118 -6.16 3.25 -0.77
N ILE A 119 -7.25 3.81 -0.24
CA ILE A 119 -7.29 4.35 1.13
C ILE A 119 -7.00 3.25 2.16
N ILE A 120 -7.70 2.12 2.04
CA ILE A 120 -7.51 0.97 2.95
C ILE A 120 -6.07 0.46 2.87
N THR A 121 -5.50 0.36 1.67
CA THR A 121 -4.12 -0.10 1.46
C THR A 121 -3.11 0.85 2.10
N VAL A 122 -3.26 2.17 1.91
CA VAL A 122 -2.36 3.16 2.52
C VAL A 122 -2.43 3.09 4.05
N VAL A 123 -3.63 2.98 4.61
CA VAL A 123 -3.82 2.84 6.07
C VAL A 123 -3.18 1.55 6.58
N ALA A 124 -3.42 0.42 5.91
CA ALA A 124 -2.85 -0.87 6.29
C ALA A 124 -1.32 -0.87 6.23
N LEU A 125 -0.73 -0.29 5.17
CA LEU A 125 0.72 -0.14 5.04
C LEU A 125 1.29 0.79 6.11
N GLY A 126 0.60 1.87 6.45
CA GLY A 126 0.99 2.78 7.52
C GLY A 126 1.03 2.08 8.89
N ILE A 127 0.00 1.29 9.19
CA ILE A 127 -0.06 0.47 10.42
C ILE A 127 1.07 -0.56 10.43
N LEU A 128 1.25 -1.30 9.32
CA LEU A 128 2.30 -2.29 9.19
C LEU A 128 3.69 -1.68 9.39
N TYR A 129 3.96 -0.53 8.77
CA TYR A 129 5.21 0.20 8.94
C TYR A 129 5.43 0.62 10.40
N ALA A 130 4.42 1.18 11.05
CA ALA A 130 4.50 1.58 12.46
C ALA A 130 4.79 0.38 13.37
N VAL A 131 4.10 -0.74 13.13
CA VAL A 131 4.34 -2.00 13.84
C VAL A 131 5.79 -2.47 13.63
N LEU A 132 6.28 -2.53 12.39
CA LEU A 132 7.66 -2.93 12.10
C LEU A 132 8.71 -2.05 12.79
N VAL A 133 8.50 -0.73 12.80
CA VAL A 133 9.41 0.20 13.50
C VAL A 133 9.46 -0.09 15.00
N VAL A 134 8.31 -0.36 15.62
CA VAL A 134 8.24 -0.71 17.05
C VAL A 134 8.87 -2.08 17.31
N LEU A 135 8.56 -3.07 16.46
CA LEU A 135 9.09 -4.43 16.57
C LEU A 135 10.61 -4.49 16.43
N LEU A 136 11.21 -3.73 15.52
CA LEU A 136 12.65 -3.76 15.26
C LEU A 136 13.48 -2.86 16.18
N LYS A 137 12.83 -1.99 16.97
CA LYS A 137 13.50 -1.08 17.93
C LYS A 137 14.42 -1.82 18.94
N PRO A 138 14.05 -2.96 19.54
CA PRO A 138 14.91 -3.70 20.46
C PRO A 138 16.19 -4.21 19.79
N LEU A 139 16.10 -4.62 18.53
CA LEU A 139 17.27 -5.12 17.78
C LEU A 139 18.31 -4.02 17.57
N ARG A 140 17.88 -2.80 17.21
CA ARG A 140 18.78 -1.63 17.11
C ARG A 140 19.44 -1.28 18.44
N LYS A 141 18.71 -1.42 19.56
CA LYS A 141 19.30 -1.19 20.89
C LYS A 141 20.34 -2.25 21.24
N ALA A 142 20.07 -3.53 20.98
CA ALA A 142 21.02 -4.61 21.19
C ALA A 142 22.31 -4.41 20.34
N GLN A 143 22.16 -3.97 19.08
CA GLN A 143 23.31 -3.59 18.24
C GLN A 143 24.14 -2.45 18.87
N THR A 144 23.47 -1.43 19.41
CA THR A 144 24.13 -0.30 20.07
C THR A 144 24.86 -0.74 21.34
N GLN A 145 24.25 -1.65 22.10
CA GLN A 145 24.84 -2.25 23.30
C GLN A 145 26.11 -3.04 22.97
N ALA A 146 26.07 -3.89 21.93
CA ALA A 146 27.24 -4.61 21.45
C ALA A 146 28.37 -3.65 21.03
N ALA A 147 28.05 -2.58 20.30
CA ALA A 147 29.03 -1.56 19.91
C ALA A 147 29.61 -0.80 21.12
N ALA A 148 28.85 -0.66 22.22
CA ALA A 148 29.32 -0.04 23.45
C ALA A 148 30.34 -0.93 24.19
N VAL A 149 30.13 -2.24 24.22
CA VAL A 149 31.08 -3.20 24.82
C VAL A 149 32.46 -3.10 24.17
N LEU A 150 32.51 -2.96 22.84
CA LEU A 150 33.77 -2.77 22.11
C LEU A 150 34.56 -1.52 22.53
N ARG A 151 33.88 -0.53 23.13
CA ARG A 151 34.48 0.69 23.67
C ARG A 151 34.63 0.65 25.19
N ASN A 152 34.62 -0.55 25.78
CA ASN A 152 34.64 -0.79 27.23
C ASN A 152 33.50 -0.07 27.98
N LYS A 153 32.35 0.13 27.31
CA LYS A 153 31.13 0.70 27.90
C LYS A 153 30.09 -0.41 28.08
N PHE A 154 29.86 -0.81 29.32
CA PHE A 154 28.98 -1.92 29.67
C PHE A 154 27.57 -1.43 30.01
N ILE A 155 26.76 -1.16 28.98
CA ILE A 155 25.38 -0.67 29.10
C ILE A 155 24.43 -1.86 29.29
N ILE A 156 23.53 -1.81 30.27
CA ILE A 156 22.46 -2.79 30.46
C ILE A 156 21.13 -2.17 30.05
N GLN A 157 20.28 -2.94 29.38
CA GLN A 157 18.95 -2.51 28.97
C GLN A 157 17.90 -3.00 29.96
N ASP A 158 17.34 -2.10 30.76
CA ASP A 158 16.30 -2.43 31.76
C ASP A 158 14.91 -2.61 31.13
N ASN A 159 14.66 -1.92 30.02
CA ASN A 159 13.39 -2.03 29.30
C ASN A 159 13.40 -3.28 28.41
N ILE A 160 12.82 -4.36 28.94
CA ILE A 160 12.69 -5.64 28.28
C ILE A 160 11.44 -5.63 27.38
N PRO A 161 11.57 -5.91 26.07
CA PRO A 161 10.43 -5.98 25.17
C PRO A 161 9.47 -7.11 25.56
N TYR A 162 8.17 -6.93 25.29
CA TYR A 162 7.14 -7.91 25.65
C TYR A 162 7.21 -9.19 24.81
N ILE A 163 7.56 -9.04 23.53
CA ILE A 163 7.62 -10.13 22.54
C ILE A 163 8.79 -11.05 22.88
N LYS A 164 8.49 -12.35 22.95
CA LYS A 164 9.41 -13.38 23.45
C LYS A 164 10.74 -13.39 22.71
N GLU A 165 10.72 -13.36 21.38
CA GLU A 165 11.91 -13.43 20.53
C GLU A 165 12.86 -12.26 20.84
N PHE A 166 12.32 -11.03 20.95
CA PHE A 166 13.12 -9.86 21.29
C PHE A 166 13.53 -9.84 22.76
N LYS A 167 12.69 -10.38 23.66
CA LYS A 167 13.01 -10.51 25.08
C LYS A 167 14.22 -11.41 25.28
N ASP A 168 14.23 -12.55 24.63
CA ASP A 168 15.33 -13.53 24.69
C ASP A 168 16.64 -12.91 24.18
N VAL A 169 16.59 -12.13 23.08
CA VAL A 169 17.75 -11.40 22.56
C VAL A 169 18.26 -10.35 23.56
N VAL A 170 17.38 -9.52 24.13
CA VAL A 170 17.77 -8.47 25.08
C VAL A 170 18.34 -9.07 26.37
N LEU A 171 17.72 -10.12 26.91
CA LEU A 171 18.21 -10.82 28.10
C LEU A 171 19.55 -11.51 27.85
N GLY A 172 19.71 -12.14 26.69
CA GLY A 172 20.97 -12.74 26.27
C GLY A 172 22.09 -11.70 26.15
N MET A 173 21.80 -10.56 25.53
CA MET A 173 22.76 -9.45 25.40
C MET A 173 23.14 -8.87 26.77
N ASN A 174 22.17 -8.61 27.66
CA ASN A 174 22.45 -8.14 29.02
C ASN A 174 23.36 -9.12 29.78
N SER A 175 23.09 -10.43 29.68
CA SER A 175 23.92 -11.47 30.30
C SER A 175 25.35 -11.46 29.75
N MET A 176 25.52 -11.25 28.44
CA MET A 176 26.83 -11.13 27.80
C MET A 176 27.58 -9.88 28.31
N VAL A 177 26.91 -8.73 28.39
CA VAL A 177 27.50 -7.49 28.91
C VAL A 177 27.96 -7.65 30.35
N HIS A 178 27.15 -8.29 31.21
CA HIS A 178 27.54 -8.58 32.59
C HIS A 178 28.79 -9.43 32.67
N LYS A 179 28.87 -10.51 31.88
CA LYS A 179 30.06 -11.38 31.83
C LYS A 179 31.29 -10.62 31.32
N ALA A 180 31.15 -9.82 30.26
CA ALA A 180 32.25 -9.04 29.71
C ALA A 180 32.78 -8.01 30.73
N LYS A 181 31.87 -7.34 31.45
CA LYS A 181 32.24 -6.41 32.54
C LYS A 181 33.02 -7.12 33.65
N ALA A 182 32.51 -8.26 34.12
CA ALA A 182 33.16 -9.02 35.18
C ALA A 182 34.56 -9.53 34.78
N MET A 183 34.72 -9.99 33.53
CA MET A 183 36.02 -10.39 32.99
C MET A 183 37.00 -9.21 32.90
N PHE A 184 36.52 -8.04 32.48
CA PHE A 184 37.33 -6.83 32.39
C PHE A 184 37.79 -6.36 33.78
N GLU A 185 36.89 -6.34 34.76
CA GLU A 185 37.20 -5.97 36.16
C GLU A 185 38.20 -6.95 36.77
N LYS A 186 37.96 -8.26 36.63
CA LYS A 186 38.89 -9.30 37.11
C LYS A 186 40.27 -9.17 36.46
N GLY A 187 40.34 -8.95 35.14
CA GLY A 187 41.60 -8.75 34.45
C GLY A 187 42.36 -7.52 34.94
N ASN A 188 41.65 -6.42 35.26
CA ASN A 188 42.27 -5.23 35.85
C ASN A 188 42.78 -5.48 37.27
N GLU A 189 42.06 -6.23 38.09
CA GLU A 189 42.50 -6.61 39.44
C GLU A 189 43.75 -7.49 39.40
N GLU A 190 43.76 -8.50 38.53
CA GLU A 190 44.94 -9.37 38.34
C GLU A 190 46.13 -8.58 37.83
N LEU A 191 45.93 -7.67 36.87
CA LEU A 191 46.99 -6.77 36.39
C LEU A 191 47.54 -5.88 37.51
N LYS A 192 46.66 -5.38 38.40
CA LYS A 192 47.07 -4.55 39.55
C LYS A 192 47.88 -5.37 40.56
N LYS A 193 47.43 -6.57 40.92
CA LYS A 193 48.15 -7.48 41.82
C LYS A 193 49.51 -7.87 41.25
N HIS A 194 49.58 -8.19 39.96
CA HIS A 194 50.84 -8.48 39.28
C HIS A 194 51.81 -7.29 39.32
N LYS A 195 51.33 -6.06 39.08
CA LYS A 195 52.15 -4.85 39.23
C LYS A 195 52.65 -4.66 40.66
N GLU A 196 51.81 -4.90 41.66
CA GLU A 196 52.21 -4.80 43.06
C GLU A 196 53.33 -5.81 43.39
N LEU A 197 53.19 -7.08 42.96
CA LEU A 197 54.22 -8.10 43.15
C LEU A 197 55.52 -7.81 42.38
N GLU A 198 55.43 -7.23 41.19
CA GLU A 198 56.61 -6.94 40.36
C GLU A 198 57.41 -5.72 40.86
N TYR A 199 56.73 -4.74 41.45
CA TYR A 199 57.30 -3.42 41.74
C TYR A 199 57.38 -3.06 43.22
N ILE A 200 56.78 -3.84 44.13
CA ILE A 200 56.84 -3.62 45.57
C ILE A 200 57.67 -4.74 46.20
N ASP A 201 58.58 -4.35 47.08
CA ASP A 201 59.40 -5.26 47.86
C ASP A 201 58.57 -5.92 48.98
N PRO A 202 58.60 -7.26 49.11
CA PRO A 202 57.70 -7.98 50.01
C PRO A 202 57.99 -7.75 51.50
N GLU A 203 59.26 -7.52 51.86
CA GLU A 203 59.76 -7.33 53.24
C GLU A 203 59.49 -5.88 53.71
N THR A 204 59.85 -4.91 52.88
CA THR A 204 59.81 -3.48 53.26
C THR A 204 58.50 -2.79 52.88
N LYS A 205 57.68 -3.40 52.01
CA LYS A 205 56.50 -2.79 51.36
C LYS A 205 56.81 -1.51 50.56
N LEU A 206 58.09 -1.24 50.30
CA LEU A 206 58.55 -0.11 49.51
C LEU A 206 58.68 -0.48 48.03
N LYS A 207 58.70 0.52 47.16
CA LYS A 207 58.94 0.32 45.72
C LYS A 207 60.35 -0.20 45.48
N ASN A 208 60.46 -1.30 44.75
CA ASN A 208 61.71 -2.00 44.53
C ASN A 208 62.57 -1.36 43.41
N ARG A 209 63.77 -1.91 43.20
CA ARG A 209 64.71 -1.45 42.16
C ARG A 209 64.10 -1.44 40.75
N LYS A 210 63.27 -2.43 40.41
CA LYS A 210 62.64 -2.50 39.08
C LYS A 210 61.72 -1.31 38.85
N TYR A 211 60.98 -0.90 39.89
CA TYR A 211 60.11 0.28 39.83
C TYR A 211 60.91 1.57 39.64
N LEU A 212 62.03 1.71 40.35
CA LEU A 212 62.94 2.85 40.21
C LEU A 212 63.47 2.99 38.77
N ILE A 213 63.92 1.86 38.18
CA ILE A 213 64.41 1.83 36.79
C ILE A 213 63.31 2.19 35.80
N LEU A 214 62.09 1.70 36.00
CA LEU A 214 60.93 2.04 35.17
C LEU A 214 60.66 3.56 35.18
N ILE A 215 60.63 4.18 36.37
CA ILE A 215 60.42 5.62 36.51
C ILE A 215 61.54 6.42 35.84
N MET A 216 62.81 6.04 36.06
CA MET A 216 63.94 6.72 35.42
C MET A 216 63.84 6.66 33.89
N ARG A 217 63.43 5.51 33.32
CA ARG A 217 63.24 5.36 31.88
C ARG A 217 62.10 6.23 31.35
N LEU A 218 60.99 6.30 32.08
CA LEU A 218 59.84 7.13 31.71
C LEU A 218 60.17 8.64 31.78
N LEU A 219 60.88 9.09 32.82
CA LEU A 219 61.36 10.47 32.96
C LEU A 219 62.34 10.84 31.84
N ARG A 220 63.24 9.92 31.46
CA ARG A 220 64.14 10.14 30.32
C ARG A 220 63.38 10.34 29.02
N LEU A 221 62.34 9.53 28.77
CA LEU A 221 61.50 9.65 27.58
C LEU A 221 60.67 10.94 27.56
N SER A 222 60.13 11.38 28.71
CA SER A 222 59.37 12.63 28.78
C SER A 222 60.25 13.87 28.57
N LEU A 223 61.47 13.85 29.13
CA LEU A 223 62.46 14.92 28.93
C LEU A 223 62.91 15.01 27.47
N VAL A 224 63.20 13.88 26.82
CA VAL A 224 63.54 13.86 25.38
C VAL A 224 62.38 14.40 24.54
N ARG A 225 61.13 14.04 24.87
CA ARG A 225 59.95 14.53 24.16
C ARG A 225 59.74 16.04 24.36
N GLN A 226 59.98 16.59 25.55
CA GLN A 226 59.92 18.04 25.79
C GLN A 226 61.03 18.81 25.07
N ILE A 227 62.25 18.28 25.02
CA ILE A 227 63.37 18.90 24.28
C ILE A 227 63.07 18.91 22.77
N HIS A 228 62.44 17.87 22.25
CA HIS A 228 62.03 17.82 20.84
C HIS A 228 60.90 18.82 20.51
N ILE A 229 60.01 19.12 21.47
CA ILE A 229 58.95 20.14 21.33
C ILE A 229 59.53 21.56 21.41
N TRP A 230 60.61 21.78 22.17
CA TRP A 230 61.29 23.08 22.27
C TRP A 230 62.20 23.41 21.07
N ASN A 231 62.71 22.40 20.35
CA ASN A 231 63.62 22.60 19.20
C ASN A 231 62.92 22.89 17.86
N PHE A 232 61.60 23.06 17.83
CA PHE A 232 60.88 23.50 16.63
C PHE A 232 60.07 24.78 16.93
N PRO A 233 60.54 25.97 16.52
CA PRO A 233 59.69 27.16 16.53
C PRO A 233 58.59 26.97 15.48
N LYS A 234 57.34 27.23 15.88
CA LYS A 234 56.20 27.31 14.95
C LYS A 234 56.51 28.36 13.89
N LYS A 235 56.67 27.92 12.64
CA LYS A 235 56.43 28.76 11.46
C LYS A 235 54.93 28.71 11.14
#